data_AF-A0A952B919-F1
#
_entry.id   AF-A0A952B919-F1
#
_cell.length_a   1.000
_cell.length_b   1.000
_cell.length_c   1.000
_cell.angle_alpha   90.00
_cell.angle_beta   90.00
_cell.angle_gamma   90.00
#
_symmetry.space_group_name_H-M   'P 1'
#
loop_
_entity.id
_entity.type
_entity.pdbx_description
1 polymer ?
#
loop_
_entity_poly.entity_id
_entity_poly.type
_entity_poly.pdbx_seq_one_letter_code
_entity_poly.pdbx_strand_id
1 'polypeptide(L)'
;MRILRKIIDISLPFAGVAAVLGAVLFMREDLRMQIVVVGLGMLLIEVGVWKGAHRLLPSDRKYLALRTEGDLFIKLLRQLNAAALALREHDSPERRQAFEEVRDAMGQTVDRMAHVAGKTDAELASERAVSAPA
;
A
#
# COMPACT_ATOMS: atom_id res chain seq x y z
N MET A 1 23.43 -8.87 8.76
CA MET A 1 22.26 -9.80 8.77
C MET A 1 21.16 -9.53 7.70
N ARG A 2 21.43 -8.76 6.63
CA ARG A 2 20.45 -8.56 5.53
C ARG A 2 20.53 -9.62 4.43
N ILE A 3 21.72 -10.18 4.20
CA ILE A 3 22.00 -11.18 3.15
C ILE A 3 21.43 -12.56 3.54
N LEU A 4 21.66 -13.02 4.78
CA LEU A 4 21.13 -14.29 5.29
C LEU A 4 19.60 -14.34 5.25
N ARG A 5 18.94 -13.22 5.56
CA ARG A 5 17.48 -13.07 5.44
C ARG A 5 16.99 -13.13 3.98
N LYS A 6 17.75 -12.53 3.06
CA LYS A 6 17.47 -12.53 1.61
C LYS A 6 17.59 -13.93 1.00
N ILE A 7 18.55 -14.72 1.47
CA ILE A 7 18.76 -16.11 1.05
C ILE A 7 17.61 -16.99 1.54
N ILE A 8 17.18 -16.84 2.80
CA ILE A 8 16.06 -17.61 3.36
C ILE A 8 14.74 -17.28 2.62
N ASP A 9 14.50 -16.01 2.29
CA ASP A 9 13.26 -15.61 1.60
C ASP A 9 13.20 -16.14 0.15
N ILE A 10 14.33 -16.24 -0.53
CA ILE A 10 14.41 -16.81 -1.88
C ILE A 10 14.39 -18.34 -1.84
N SER A 11 15.02 -18.97 -0.84
CA SER A 11 15.09 -20.44 -0.81
C SER A 11 13.77 -21.11 -0.42
N LEU A 12 12.89 -20.42 0.31
CA LEU A 12 11.66 -21.02 0.86
C LEU A 12 10.65 -21.46 -0.22
N PRO A 13 10.33 -20.66 -1.25
CA PRO A 13 9.46 -21.11 -2.34
C PRO A 13 10.09 -22.25 -3.16
N PHE A 14 11.39 -22.18 -3.43
CA PHE A 14 12.11 -23.24 -4.15
C PHE A 14 12.12 -24.55 -3.36
N ALA A 15 12.24 -24.48 -2.03
CA ALA A 15 12.13 -25.64 -1.15
C ALA A 15 10.71 -26.23 -1.16
N GLY A 16 9.67 -25.38 -1.18
CA GLY A 16 8.28 -25.82 -1.31
C GLY A 16 8.01 -26.54 -2.63
N VAL A 17 8.52 -26.01 -3.75
CA VAL A 17 8.42 -26.65 -5.08
C VAL A 17 9.16 -28.00 -5.09
N ALA A 18 10.38 -28.06 -4.54
CA ALA A 18 11.14 -29.29 -4.45
C ALA A 18 10.43 -30.35 -3.60
N ALA A 19 9.77 -29.96 -2.50
CA ALA A 19 8.99 -30.85 -1.65
C ALA A 19 7.76 -31.41 -2.38
N VAL A 20 7.01 -30.58 -3.11
CA VAL A 20 5.85 -31.02 -3.91
C VAL A 20 6.29 -31.98 -5.01
N LEU A 21 7.34 -31.65 -5.77
CA LEU A 21 7.87 -32.52 -6.82
C LEU A 21 8.40 -33.84 -6.25
N GLY A 22 9.12 -33.78 -5.12
CA GLY A 22 9.62 -34.96 -4.43
C GLY A 22 8.49 -35.89 -3.96
N ALA A 23 7.43 -35.34 -3.38
CA ALA A 23 6.27 -36.11 -2.96
C ALA A 23 5.59 -36.81 -4.14
N VAL A 24 5.41 -36.09 -5.25
CA VAL A 24 4.74 -36.64 -6.45
C VAL A 24 5.59 -37.73 -7.14
N LEU A 25 6.91 -37.59 -7.14
CA LEU A 25 7.82 -38.52 -7.82
C LEU A 25 8.12 -39.77 -6.99
N PHE A 26 8.27 -39.64 -5.66
CA PHE A 26 8.81 -40.70 -4.81
C PHE A 26 7.80 -41.33 -3.83
N MET A 27 6.65 -40.69 -3.56
CA MET A 27 5.65 -41.16 -2.58
C MET A 27 4.35 -41.60 -3.23
N ARG A 28 4.42 -42.33 -4.35
CA ARG A 28 3.25 -42.80 -5.11
C ARG A 28 2.43 -43.88 -4.42
N GLU A 29 3.04 -44.66 -3.53
CA GLU A 29 2.39 -45.82 -2.89
C GLU A 29 1.60 -45.42 -1.64
N ASP A 30 1.97 -44.31 -0.98
CA ASP A 30 1.34 -43.80 0.23
C ASP A 30 0.61 -42.48 -0.01
N LEU A 31 -0.59 -42.58 -0.60
CA LEU A 31 -1.42 -41.43 -0.97
C LEU A 31 -1.68 -40.46 0.21
N ARG A 32 -1.84 -40.99 1.44
CA ARG A 32 -2.03 -40.15 2.64
C ARG A 32 -0.79 -39.31 2.95
N MET A 33 0.39 -39.90 2.89
CA MET A 33 1.64 -39.19 3.16
C MET A 33 1.95 -38.19 2.03
N GLN A 34 1.65 -38.56 0.78
CA GLN A 34 1.77 -37.68 -0.37
C GLN A 34 0.91 -36.41 -0.21
N ILE A 35 -0.37 -36.55 0.17
CA ILE A 35 -1.28 -35.41 0.40
C ILE A 35 -0.73 -34.46 1.47
N VAL A 36 -0.22 -35.00 2.58
CA VAL A 36 0.33 -34.19 3.68
C VAL A 36 1.57 -33.41 3.24
N VAL A 37 2.49 -34.06 2.52
CA VAL A 37 3.75 -33.42 2.07
C VAL A 37 3.47 -32.37 0.99
N VAL A 38 2.56 -32.66 0.06
CA VAL A 38 2.13 -31.68 -0.96
C VAL A 38 1.45 -30.48 -0.31
N GLY A 39 0.55 -30.70 0.66
CA GLY A 39 -0.09 -29.63 1.42
C GLY A 39 0.93 -28.76 2.16
N LEU A 40 1.93 -29.37 2.79
CA LEU A 40 3.00 -28.65 3.46
C LEU A 40 3.88 -27.85 2.48
N GLY A 41 4.19 -28.43 1.32
CA GLY A 41 4.92 -27.75 0.25
C GLY A 41 4.16 -26.54 -0.31
N MET A 42 2.84 -26.66 -0.47
CA MET A 42 1.96 -25.57 -0.88
C MET A 42 1.96 -24.43 0.15
N LEU A 43 1.83 -24.74 1.45
CA LEU A 43 1.89 -23.75 2.53
C LEU A 43 3.23 -23.01 2.56
N LEU A 44 4.35 -23.71 2.31
CA LEU A 44 5.68 -23.09 2.24
C LEU A 44 5.79 -22.10 1.06
N ILE A 45 5.17 -22.42 -0.08
CA ILE A 45 5.10 -21.52 -1.24
C ILE A 45 4.26 -20.29 -0.88
N GLU A 46 3.06 -20.47 -0.31
CA GLU A 46 2.17 -19.36 0.05
C GLU A 46 2.81 -18.41 1.06
N VAL A 47 3.42 -18.93 2.13
CA VAL A 47 4.14 -18.13 3.14
C VAL A 47 5.32 -17.39 2.51
N GLY A 48 6.06 -18.05 1.61
CA GLY A 48 7.16 -17.42 0.87
C GLY A 48 6.69 -16.26 -0.02
N VAL A 49 5.57 -16.45 -0.74
CA VAL A 49 4.97 -15.44 -1.60
C VAL A 49 4.41 -14.27 -0.78
N TRP A 50 3.70 -14.52 0.32
CA TRP A 50 3.17 -13.46 1.18
C TRP A 50 4.28 -12.61 1.81
N LYS A 51 5.35 -13.25 2.29
CA LYS A 51 6.49 -12.54 2.87
C LYS A 51 7.28 -11.78 1.80
N GLY A 52 7.42 -12.35 0.60
CA GLY A 52 7.99 -11.68 -0.57
C GLY A 52 7.16 -10.47 -1.01
N ALA A 53 5.84 -10.60 -1.04
CA ALA A 53 4.90 -9.53 -1.34
C ALA A 53 4.97 -8.40 -0.29
N HIS A 54 5.09 -8.72 1.00
CA HIS A 54 5.28 -7.72 2.06
C HIS A 54 6.60 -6.96 1.96
N ARG A 55 7.58 -7.51 1.23
CA ARG A 55 8.88 -6.87 0.97
C ARG A 55 8.85 -6.02 -0.31
N LEU A 56 8.09 -6.43 -1.33
CA LEU A 56 7.88 -5.68 -2.57
C LEU A 56 6.88 -4.53 -2.39
N LEU A 57 5.90 -4.73 -1.52
CA LEU A 57 5.01 -3.73 -0.95
C LEU A 57 5.44 -3.50 0.50
N PRO A 58 6.61 -2.89 0.76
CA PRO A 58 6.99 -2.57 2.12
C PRO A 58 5.90 -1.66 2.68
N SER A 59 5.13 -2.21 3.61
CA SER A 59 4.27 -1.50 4.56
C SER A 59 5.10 -0.66 5.53
N ASP A 60 6.31 -0.27 5.13
CA ASP A 60 7.03 0.85 5.69
C ASP A 60 6.07 2.03 5.57
N ARG A 61 5.48 2.39 6.71
CA ARG A 61 4.73 3.62 6.96
C ARG A 61 5.65 4.84 6.77
N LYS A 62 6.29 4.94 5.61
CA LYS A 62 7.08 6.08 5.16
C LYS A 62 6.14 6.94 4.34
N TYR A 63 6.21 8.25 4.57
CA TYR A 63 5.36 9.24 3.91
C TYR A 63 3.86 9.10 4.26
N LEU A 64 3.52 8.76 5.52
CA LEU A 64 2.11 8.70 5.95
C LEU A 64 1.42 10.06 5.78
N ALA A 65 2.14 11.16 6.01
CA ALA A 65 1.65 12.50 5.75
C ALA A 65 1.21 12.68 4.28
N LEU A 66 2.05 12.25 3.32
CA LEU A 66 1.72 12.33 1.90
C LEU A 66 0.51 11.44 1.54
N ARG A 67 0.42 10.25 2.14
CA ARG A 67 -0.72 9.35 1.93
C ARG A 67 -2.02 9.95 2.47
N THR A 68 -1.97 10.60 3.62
CA THR A 68 -3.12 11.25 4.25
C THR A 68 -3.65 12.39 3.38
N GLU A 69 -2.75 13.24 2.84
CA GLU A 69 -3.14 14.30 1.90
C GLU A 69 -3.66 13.73 0.57
N GLY A 70 -3.08 12.62 0.08
CA GLY A 70 -3.59 11.91 -1.09
C GLY A 70 -5.03 11.38 -0.89
N ASP A 71 -5.32 10.79 0.26
CA ASP A 71 -6.68 10.32 0.59
C ASP A 71 -7.68 11.48 0.67
N LEU A 72 -7.25 12.65 1.16
CA LEU A 72 -8.06 13.87 1.16
C LEU A 72 -8.30 14.38 -0.27
N PHE A 73 -7.27 14.39 -1.12
CA PHE A 73 -7.39 14.80 -2.52
C PHE A 73 -8.41 13.94 -3.29
N ILE A 74 -8.39 12.62 -3.07
CA ILE A 74 -9.37 11.70 -3.69
C ILE A 74 -10.81 11.99 -3.23
N LYS A 75 -11.02 12.41 -1.98
CA LYS A 75 -12.34 12.85 -1.50
C LYS A 75 -12.79 14.13 -2.20
N LEU A 76 -11.90 15.11 -2.31
CA LEU A 76 -12.18 16.38 -3.00
C LEU A 76 -12.49 16.18 -4.48
N LEU A 77 -11.81 15.24 -5.15
CA LEU A 77 -12.11 14.89 -6.55
C LEU A 77 -13.58 14.46 -6.74
N ARG A 78 -14.12 13.68 -5.80
CA ARG A 78 -15.54 13.27 -5.83
C ARG A 78 -16.47 14.46 -5.59
N GLN A 79 -16.12 15.34 -4.67
CA GLN A 79 -16.88 16.56 -4.38
C GLN A 79 -16.87 17.52 -5.56
N LEU A 80 -15.74 17.66 -6.26
CA LEU A 80 -15.62 18.52 -7.43
C LEU A 80 -16.54 18.03 -8.54
N ASN A 81 -16.54 16.71 -8.79
CA ASN A 81 -17.44 16.12 -9.78
C ASN A 81 -18.92 16.30 -9.39
N ALA A 82 -19.27 16.15 -8.11
CA ALA A 82 -20.63 16.40 -7.64
C ALA A 82 -21.03 17.88 -7.83
N ALA A 83 -20.15 18.83 -7.49
CA ALA A 83 -20.39 20.26 -7.69
C ALA A 83 -20.51 20.62 -9.18
N ALA A 84 -19.68 20.02 -10.05
CA ALA A 84 -19.74 20.20 -11.50
C ALA A 84 -21.05 19.67 -12.09
N LEU A 85 -21.54 18.51 -11.63
CA LEU A 85 -22.83 17.97 -12.05
C LEU A 85 -23.98 18.87 -11.60
N ALA A 86 -23.94 19.35 -10.36
CA ALA A 86 -24.95 20.28 -9.84
C ALA A 86 -24.98 21.60 -10.63
N LEU A 87 -23.82 22.13 -11.03
CA LEU A 87 -23.72 23.29 -11.92
C LEU A 87 -24.34 23.03 -13.28
N ARG A 88 -24.09 21.85 -13.86
CA ARG A 88 -24.64 21.45 -15.16
C ARG A 88 -26.16 21.32 -15.13
N GLU A 89 -26.73 20.83 -14.03
CA GLU A 89 -28.18 20.66 -13.89
C GLU A 89 -28.91 21.99 -13.72
N HIS A 90 -28.37 22.90 -12.91
CA HIS A 90 -28.93 24.23 -12.74
C HIS A 90 -27.83 25.20 -12.39
N ASP A 91 -27.57 26.12 -13.30
CA ASP A 91 -26.58 27.16 -13.06
C ASP A 91 -27.13 28.16 -12.03
N SER A 92 -26.42 28.33 -10.92
CA SER A 92 -26.78 29.25 -9.84
C SER A 92 -25.53 29.79 -9.16
N PRO A 93 -25.57 31.01 -8.62
CA PRO A 93 -24.42 31.61 -7.93
C PRO A 93 -23.89 30.72 -6.79
N GLU A 94 -24.78 30.08 -6.04
CA GLU A 94 -24.44 29.22 -4.90
C GLU A 94 -23.69 27.96 -5.36
N ARG A 95 -24.11 27.35 -6.48
CA ARG A 95 -23.44 26.16 -7.03
C ARG A 95 -22.12 26.50 -7.69
N ARG A 96 -22.00 27.69 -8.28
CA ARG A 96 -20.72 28.21 -8.78
C ARG A 96 -19.75 28.40 -7.63
N GLN A 97 -20.21 29.02 -6.55
CA GLN A 97 -19.40 29.18 -5.34
C GLN A 97 -18.96 27.82 -4.77
N ALA A 98 -19.86 26.86 -4.63
CA ALA A 98 -19.52 25.53 -4.12
C ALA A 98 -18.47 24.80 -4.99
N PHE A 99 -18.52 24.96 -6.31
CA PHE A 99 -17.51 24.43 -7.21
C PHE A 99 -16.14 25.10 -7.02
N GLU A 100 -16.12 26.42 -6.94
CA GLU A 100 -14.90 27.20 -6.72
C GLU A 100 -14.26 26.87 -5.36
N GLU A 101 -15.06 26.73 -4.30
CA GLU A 101 -14.59 26.33 -2.97
C GLU A 101 -13.90 24.95 -2.99
N VAL A 102 -14.48 23.97 -3.68
CA VAL A 102 -13.86 22.64 -3.80
C VAL A 102 -12.59 22.71 -4.64
N ARG A 103 -12.59 23.50 -5.73
CA ARG A 103 -11.39 23.69 -6.56
C ARG A 103 -10.25 24.31 -5.74
N ASP A 104 -10.53 25.33 -4.95
CA ASP A 104 -9.54 26.02 -4.14
C ASP A 104 -9.02 25.09 -3.02
N ALA A 105 -9.89 24.29 -2.40
CA ALA A 105 -9.50 23.27 -1.44
C ALA A 105 -8.60 22.18 -2.07
N MET A 106 -8.84 21.82 -3.33
CA MET A 106 -7.96 20.91 -4.07
C MET A 106 -6.57 21.52 -4.29
N GLY A 107 -6.50 22.79 -4.69
CA GLY A 107 -5.23 23.52 -4.84
C GLY A 107 -4.41 23.52 -3.55
N GLN A 108 -5.03 23.90 -2.43
CA GLN A 108 -4.38 23.88 -1.12
C GLN A 108 -3.90 22.48 -0.71
N THR A 109 -4.63 21.43 -1.10
CA THR A 109 -4.22 20.05 -0.82
C THR A 109 -2.99 19.65 -1.62
N VAL A 110 -2.90 20.07 -2.88
CA VAL A 110 -1.69 19.87 -3.71
C VAL A 110 -0.49 20.59 -3.11
N ASP A 111 -0.67 21.81 -2.61
CA ASP A 111 0.41 22.56 -1.95
C ASP A 111 0.91 21.83 -0.69
N ARG A 112 0.00 21.30 0.14
CA ARG A 112 0.37 20.48 1.31
C ARG A 112 1.06 19.18 0.89
N MET A 113 0.60 18.53 -0.17
CA MET A 113 1.28 17.34 -0.73
C MET A 113 2.70 17.67 -1.16
N ALA A 114 2.92 18.79 -1.85
CA ALA A 114 4.25 19.24 -2.25
C ALA A 114 5.15 19.51 -1.03
N HIS A 115 4.60 20.08 0.04
CA HIS A 115 5.33 20.35 1.28
C HIS A 115 5.80 19.07 2.00
N VAL A 116 4.97 18.03 2.03
CA VAL A 116 5.28 16.76 2.73
C VAL A 116 5.95 15.72 1.83
N ALA A 117 6.00 15.96 0.52
CA ALA A 117 6.60 15.06 -0.44
C ALA A 117 8.09 14.81 -0.11
N GLY A 118 8.47 13.53 -0.09
CA GLY A 118 9.85 13.13 0.22
C GLY A 118 10.25 13.25 1.69
N LYS A 119 9.38 13.77 2.57
CA LYS A 119 9.63 13.87 4.02
C LYS A 119 9.05 12.68 4.77
N THR A 120 9.86 12.04 5.59
CA THR A 120 9.41 11.01 6.52
C THR A 120 8.69 11.64 7.73
N ASP A 121 7.86 10.86 8.43
CA ASP A 121 7.13 11.37 9.59
C ASP A 121 8.07 11.84 10.72
N ALA A 122 9.27 11.27 10.82
CA ALA A 122 10.29 11.69 11.77
C ALA A 122 10.86 13.09 11.45
N GLU A 123 11.10 13.37 10.16
CA GLU A 123 11.57 14.69 9.71
C GLU A 123 10.47 15.74 9.92
N LEU A 124 9.21 15.42 9.59
CA LEU A 124 8.07 16.30 9.86
C LEU A 124 7.84 16.55 11.35
N ALA A 125 8.03 15.54 12.20
CA ALA A 125 7.94 15.70 13.65
C ALA A 125 9.04 16.63 14.19
N SER A 126 10.25 16.56 13.64
CA SER A 126 11.35 17.45 14.01
C SER A 126 11.10 18.91 13.58
N GLU A 127 10.55 19.15 12.39
CA GLU A 127 10.19 20.49 11.92
C GLU A 127 9.10 21.12 12.80
N ARG A 128 8.10 20.32 13.25
CA ARG A 128 7.06 20.78 14.18
C ARG A 128 7.62 21.12 15.56
N ALA A 129 8.59 20.36 16.06
CA ALA A 129 9.22 20.62 17.35
C ALA A 129 10.06 21.91 17.34
N VAL A 130 10.67 22.24 16.19
CA VAL A 130 11.48 23.47 16.01
C VAL A 130 10.61 24.71 15.81
N SER A 131 9.37 24.56 15.33
CA SER A 131 8.45 25.67 15.04
C SER A 131 7.47 25.99 16.17
N ALA A 132 7.46 25.23 17.26
CA ALA A 132 6.65 25.53 18.45
C ALA A 132 7.36 26.60 19.33
N PRO A 133 6.71 27.73 19.67
CA PRO A 133 7.27 28.68 20.62
C PRO A 133 7.33 28.04 22.03
N ALA A 134 8.42 28.32 22.74
CA ALA A 134 8.66 27.87 24.12
C ALA A 134 7.64 28.45 25.11
#